data_AF-A0A5J4WNR2-F1
#
_entry.id   AF-A0A5J4WNR2-F1
#
_cell.length_a   1.000
_cell.length_b   1.000
_cell.length_c   1.000
_cell.angle_alpha   90.00
_cell.angle_beta   90.00
_cell.angle_gamma   90.00
#
_symmetry.space_group_name_H-M   'P 1'
#
loop_
_entity.id
_entity.type
_entity.pdbx_description
1 polymer ?
#
loop_
_entity_poly.entity_id
_entity_poly.type
_entity_poly.pdbx_seq_one_letter_code
_entity_poly.pdbx_strand_id
1 'polypeptide(L)'
;MGGQTARYLEQWETTNMKDFIQQGFNVQWKDNQSISKQQRQLKIMRFRRAVEEAKEYKIMLEEELKENVIIPIKKEQIIWYNPIFLIKKVNGKWRKILDAKALNKQIADIHFKMHDSNEVKQTIRLGDWSTSLDISSAFYHLIFQTESQPYLVFEFQNNNQTSRAMRFETQHSPIFFATAMEPIMQQI
;
A
#
# COMPACT_ATOMS: atom_id res chain seq x y z
N MET A 1 -1.64 4.78 15.15
CA MET A 1 -2.18 3.76 14.24
C MET A 1 -2.88 4.43 13.07
N GLY A 2 -2.71 3.92 11.85
CA GLY A 2 -3.27 4.51 10.62
C GLY A 2 -4.05 3.48 9.81
N GLY A 3 -4.84 3.93 8.84
CA GLY A 3 -5.72 3.06 8.06
C GLY A 3 -6.75 2.34 8.93
N GLN A 4 -7.11 1.13 8.48
CA GLN A 4 -8.04 0.26 9.21
C GLN A 4 -7.38 -0.48 10.37
N THR A 5 -6.04 -0.44 10.50
CA THR A 5 -5.29 -1.09 11.59
C THR A 5 -5.80 -0.71 12.98
N ALA A 6 -6.03 0.58 13.21
CA ALA A 6 -6.47 1.08 14.52
C ALA A 6 -7.85 0.54 14.92
N ARG A 7 -8.72 0.38 13.91
CA ARG A 7 -10.11 -0.03 14.08
C ARG A 7 -10.23 -1.51 14.45
N TYR A 8 -9.30 -2.33 13.97
CA TYR A 8 -9.35 -3.78 14.12
C TYR A 8 -8.20 -4.35 14.95
N LEU A 9 -7.59 -3.54 15.82
CA LEU A 9 -6.39 -3.93 16.56
C LEU A 9 -6.65 -5.14 17.48
N GLU A 10 -7.80 -5.15 18.17
CA GLU A 10 -8.18 -6.25 19.06
C GLU A 10 -8.31 -7.58 18.29
N GLN A 11 -8.77 -7.56 17.04
CA GLN A 11 -8.84 -8.75 16.19
C GLN A 11 -7.44 -9.21 15.73
N TRP A 12 -6.45 -8.30 15.64
CA TRP A 12 -5.06 -8.69 15.37
C TRP A 12 -4.36 -9.27 16.61
N GLU A 13 -4.86 -9.01 17.82
CA GLU A 13 -4.34 -9.65 19.05
C GLU A 13 -4.65 -11.14 19.07
N THR A 14 -5.84 -11.54 18.64
CA THR A 14 -6.26 -12.95 18.64
C THR A 14 -5.46 -13.83 17.68
N THR A 15 -4.75 -13.20 16.73
CA THR A 15 -3.96 -13.88 15.69
C THR A 15 -2.45 -13.81 15.94
N ASN A 16 -2.03 -13.26 17.09
CA ASN A 16 -0.63 -13.00 17.44
C ASN A 16 0.11 -12.11 16.42
N MET A 17 -0.63 -11.32 15.62
CA MET A 17 -0.09 -10.45 14.58
C MET A 17 -0.11 -8.97 14.95
N LYS A 18 -0.66 -8.60 16.11
CA LYS A 18 -0.71 -7.20 16.58
C LYS A 18 0.64 -6.50 16.47
N ASP A 19 1.70 -7.09 17.00
CA ASP A 19 3.01 -6.44 17.03
C ASP A 19 3.57 -6.23 15.62
N PHE A 20 3.42 -7.22 14.73
CA PHE A 20 3.81 -7.13 13.33
C PHE A 20 3.06 -5.99 12.61
N ILE A 21 1.75 -5.93 12.81
CA ILE A 21 0.88 -4.92 12.20
C ILE A 21 1.18 -3.51 12.75
N GLN A 22 1.46 -3.39 14.05
CA GLN A 22 1.78 -2.11 14.70
C GLN A 22 3.20 -1.61 14.41
N GLN A 23 4.18 -2.51 14.33
CA GLN A 23 5.56 -2.18 13.98
C GLN A 23 5.63 -1.54 12.59
N GLY A 24 4.75 -1.98 11.69
CA GLY A 24 4.66 -1.48 10.34
C GLY A 24 5.85 -1.88 9.47
N PHE A 25 5.71 -1.60 8.19
CA PHE A 25 6.67 -2.00 7.17
C PHE A 25 7.71 -0.92 6.93
N ASN A 26 8.98 -1.33 6.90
CA ASN A 26 10.10 -0.51 6.49
C ASN A 26 10.60 -0.86 5.10
N VAL A 27 10.69 0.13 4.22
CA VAL A 27 11.28 -0.01 2.88
C VAL A 27 12.74 -0.42 3.01
N GLN A 28 13.03 -1.64 2.53
CA GLN A 28 14.40 -2.16 2.44
C GLN A 28 15.04 -1.66 1.14
N TRP A 29 16.17 -0.98 1.22
CA TRP A 29 16.86 -0.42 0.05
C TRP A 29 17.85 -1.43 -0.55
N LYS A 30 18.04 -1.41 -1.88
CA LYS A 30 19.02 -2.28 -2.57
C LYS A 30 20.45 -2.04 -2.10
N ASP A 31 20.85 -0.78 -2.00
CA ASP A 31 22.19 -0.37 -1.60
C ASP A 31 22.22 1.08 -1.08
N ASN A 32 23.37 1.51 -0.54
CA ASN A 32 23.55 2.89 -0.07
C ASN A 32 23.46 3.93 -1.21
N GLN A 33 23.73 3.54 -2.46
CA GLN A 33 23.59 4.44 -3.60
C GLN A 33 22.12 4.71 -3.95
N SER A 34 21.23 3.73 -3.74
CA SER A 34 19.78 3.90 -3.84
C SER A 34 19.31 5.02 -2.91
N ILE A 35 19.90 5.13 -1.72
CA ILE A 35 19.62 6.24 -0.79
C ILE A 35 20.11 7.58 -1.37
N SER A 36 21.34 7.62 -1.91
CA SER A 36 21.92 8.86 -2.45
C SER A 36 21.26 9.38 -3.74
N LYS A 37 20.71 8.51 -4.60
CA LYS A 37 20.06 8.86 -5.87
C LYS A 37 18.70 9.56 -5.65
N GLN A 38 18.13 9.47 -4.45
CA GLN A 38 16.79 9.96 -4.12
C GLN A 38 16.67 11.48 -4.13
N GLN A 39 17.71 12.20 -3.70
CA GLN A 39 17.69 13.67 -3.64
C GLN A 39 17.58 14.35 -5.02
N ARG A 40 17.87 13.63 -6.12
CA ARG A 40 17.90 14.18 -7.48
C ARG A 40 16.61 14.02 -8.28
N GLN A 41 15.66 13.19 -7.85
CA GLN A 41 14.42 12.92 -8.60
C GLN A 41 13.17 13.61 -8.04
N LEU A 42 13.33 14.81 -7.48
CA LEU A 42 12.22 15.71 -7.12
C LEU A 42 11.56 16.33 -8.38
N LYS A 43 11.20 15.51 -9.37
CA LYS A 43 10.31 15.97 -10.45
C LYS A 43 8.89 15.84 -9.95
N ILE A 44 8.36 16.96 -9.46
CA ILE A 44 6.93 17.11 -9.17
C ILE A 44 6.18 16.86 -10.49
N MET A 45 5.59 15.68 -10.62
CA MET A 45 4.63 15.42 -11.68
C MET A 45 3.29 16.02 -11.26
N ARG A 46 3.04 17.23 -11.75
CA ARG A 46 1.77 17.93 -11.50
C ARG A 46 0.62 17.10 -12.04
N PHE A 47 -0.39 16.88 -11.22
CA PHE A 47 -1.67 16.33 -11.65
C PHE A 47 -2.31 17.30 -12.67
N ARG A 48 -2.15 17.02 -13.97
CA ARG A 48 -2.72 17.80 -15.08
C ARG A 48 -3.84 16.98 -15.73
N ARG A 49 -5.05 17.05 -15.20
CA ARG A 49 -6.18 16.22 -15.64
C ARG A 49 -7.50 17.00 -15.63
N ALA A 50 -8.50 16.44 -16.31
CA ALA A 50 -9.81 17.07 -16.53
C ALA A 50 -10.54 17.36 -15.19
N VAL A 51 -11.46 18.34 -15.22
CA VAL A 51 -12.19 18.82 -14.02
C VAL A 51 -12.90 17.68 -13.27
N GLU A 52 -13.49 16.74 -13.99
CA GLU A 52 -14.18 15.58 -13.41
C GLU A 52 -13.23 14.66 -12.62
N GLU A 53 -12.06 14.35 -13.20
CA GLU A 53 -11.06 13.51 -12.53
C GLU A 53 -10.52 14.17 -11.26
N ALA A 54 -10.33 15.49 -11.28
CA ALA A 54 -9.91 16.24 -10.09
C ALA A 54 -10.95 16.20 -8.97
N LYS A 55 -12.25 16.25 -9.30
CA LYS A 55 -13.35 16.16 -8.33
C LYS A 55 -13.39 14.78 -7.67
N GLU A 56 -13.36 13.73 -8.47
CA GLU A 56 -13.36 12.33 -7.99
C GLU A 56 -12.13 12.04 -7.14
N TYR A 57 -10.97 12.52 -7.59
CA TYR A 57 -9.74 12.39 -6.84
C TYR A 57 -9.81 13.07 -5.47
N LYS A 58 -10.39 14.28 -5.40
CA LYS A 58 -10.57 15.02 -4.16
C LYS A 58 -11.44 14.24 -3.17
N ILE A 59 -12.55 13.66 -3.63
CA ILE A 59 -13.42 12.81 -2.79
C ILE A 59 -12.64 11.62 -2.21
N MET A 60 -11.89 10.90 -3.05
CA MET A 60 -11.05 9.79 -2.60
C MET A 60 -9.97 10.21 -1.59
N LEU A 61 -9.38 11.40 -1.76
CA LEU A 61 -8.39 11.92 -0.81
C LEU A 61 -9.01 12.25 0.54
N GLU A 62 -10.19 12.88 0.56
CA GLU A 62 -10.88 13.24 1.80
C GLU A 62 -11.25 11.98 2.60
N GLU A 63 -11.73 10.93 1.93
CA GLU A 63 -12.00 9.63 2.54
C GLU A 63 -10.72 8.99 3.11
N GLU A 64 -9.64 8.95 2.35
CA GLU A 64 -8.39 8.35 2.82
C GLU A 64 -7.72 9.13 3.95
N LEU A 65 -7.86 10.46 3.98
CA LEU A 65 -7.42 11.29 5.11
C LEU A 65 -8.23 10.97 6.36
N LYS A 66 -9.56 10.85 6.22
CA LYS A 66 -10.47 10.48 7.33
C LYS A 66 -10.12 9.11 7.90
N GLU A 67 -9.81 8.15 7.05
CA GLU A 67 -9.41 6.79 7.44
C GLU A 67 -7.93 6.70 7.85
N ASN A 68 -7.19 7.81 7.91
CA ASN A 68 -5.75 7.83 8.22
C ASN A 68 -4.89 6.92 7.33
N VAL A 69 -5.35 6.61 6.11
CA VAL A 69 -4.61 5.85 5.09
C VAL A 69 -3.49 6.72 4.52
N ILE A 70 -3.76 8.02 4.38
CA ILE A 70 -2.78 9.04 4.04
C ILE A 70 -2.73 10.12 5.10
N ILE A 71 -1.62 10.84 5.17
CA ILE A 71 -1.44 11.98 6.07
C ILE A 71 -0.74 13.14 5.33
N PRO A 72 -0.99 14.40 5.75
CA PRO A 72 -0.20 15.53 5.28
C PRO A 72 1.26 15.37 5.66
N ILE A 73 2.17 15.81 4.80
CA ILE A 73 3.62 15.81 5.08
C ILE A 73 4.23 17.19 4.76
N LYS A 74 5.16 17.64 5.61
CA LYS A 74 5.84 18.93 5.40
C LYS A 74 6.86 18.80 4.27
N LYS A 75 7.05 19.87 3.51
CA LYS A 75 7.92 19.85 2.32
C LYS A 75 9.37 19.47 2.64
N GLU A 76 9.85 19.84 3.81
CA GLU A 76 11.20 19.59 4.30
C GLU A 76 11.43 18.11 4.66
N GLN A 77 10.35 17.34 4.88
CA GLN A 77 10.40 15.91 5.18
C GLN A 77 10.31 15.05 3.91
N ILE A 78 10.03 15.64 2.75
CA ILE A 78 9.82 14.89 1.51
C ILE A 78 11.17 14.49 0.93
N ILE A 79 11.33 13.18 0.68
CA ILE A 79 12.52 12.65 0.03
C ILE A 79 12.23 12.24 -1.41
N TRP A 80 11.06 11.68 -1.68
CA TRP A 80 10.71 11.19 -3.01
C TRP A 80 9.24 11.46 -3.38
N TYR A 81 9.02 11.99 -4.59
CA TYR A 81 7.70 12.16 -5.17
C TYR A 81 7.34 11.00 -6.10
N ASN A 82 6.17 10.42 -5.89
CA ASN A 82 5.59 9.44 -6.79
C ASN A 82 4.43 10.09 -7.54
N PRO A 83 4.38 9.96 -8.88
CA PRO A 83 3.22 10.41 -9.65
C PRO A 83 1.96 9.67 -9.23
N ILE A 84 0.83 10.37 -9.33
CA ILE A 84 -0.49 9.83 -9.04
C ILE A 84 -1.43 10.09 -10.21
N PHE A 85 -2.24 9.09 -10.55
CA PHE A 85 -3.25 9.21 -11.59
C PHE A 85 -4.48 8.37 -11.31
N LEU A 86 -5.58 8.69 -12.01
CA LEU A 86 -6.81 7.93 -11.97
C LEU A 86 -6.98 7.11 -13.25
N ILE A 87 -7.56 5.91 -13.10
CA ILE A 87 -8.07 5.11 -14.22
C ILE A 87 -9.53 4.73 -13.96
N LYS A 88 -10.36 4.67 -15.02
CA LYS A 88 -11.70 4.07 -14.93
C LYS A 88 -11.57 2.56 -15.00
N LYS A 89 -12.19 1.86 -14.05
CA LYS A 89 -12.44 0.41 -14.15
C LYS A 89 -13.54 0.14 -15.17
N VAL A 90 -13.62 -1.11 -15.63
CA VAL A 90 -14.70 -1.60 -16.52
C VAL A 90 -16.08 -1.34 -15.92
N ASN A 91 -16.22 -1.43 -14.59
CA ASN A 91 -17.47 -1.15 -13.88
C ASN A 91 -17.77 0.35 -13.68
N GLY A 92 -17.03 1.25 -14.33
CA GLY A 92 -17.20 2.70 -14.26
C GLY A 92 -16.62 3.37 -13.02
N LYS A 93 -16.23 2.61 -11.97
CA LYS A 93 -15.61 3.19 -10.76
C LYS A 93 -14.20 3.67 -11.07
N TRP A 94 -13.82 4.80 -10.49
CA TRP A 94 -12.44 5.29 -10.54
C TRP A 94 -11.54 4.46 -9.61
N ARG A 95 -10.28 4.29 -10.02
CA ARG A 95 -9.21 3.75 -9.18
C ARG A 95 -8.05 4.73 -9.20
N LYS A 96 -7.61 5.11 -8.00
CA LYS A 96 -6.37 5.84 -7.80
C LYS A 96 -5.16 4.91 -7.92
N ILE A 97 -4.13 5.38 -8.63
CA ILE A 97 -2.85 4.70 -8.78
C ILE A 97 -1.71 5.63 -8.37
N LEU A 98 -0.95 5.23 -7.36
CA LEU A 98 0.38 5.76 -7.05
C LEU A 98 1.40 4.99 -7.90
N ASP A 99 2.03 5.64 -8.87
CA ASP A 99 3.05 4.98 -9.67
C ASP A 99 4.40 4.99 -8.94
N ALA A 100 4.60 3.93 -8.16
CA ALA A 100 5.82 3.63 -7.43
C ALA A 100 6.85 2.86 -8.26
N LYS A 101 6.73 2.79 -9.61
CA LYS A 101 7.65 1.99 -10.44
C LYS A 101 9.11 2.42 -10.30
N ALA A 102 9.35 3.73 -10.20
CA ALA A 102 10.70 4.26 -10.02
C ALA A 102 11.24 3.97 -8.61
N LEU A 103 10.38 4.10 -7.59
CA LEU A 103 10.69 3.77 -6.21
C LEU A 103 11.04 2.27 -6.07
N ASN A 104 10.20 1.38 -6.62
CA ASN A 104 10.39 -0.07 -6.58
C ASN A 104 11.75 -0.52 -7.13
N LYS A 105 12.30 0.18 -8.14
CA LYS A 105 13.67 -0.12 -8.65
C LYS A 105 14.78 0.08 -7.61
N GLN A 106 14.54 0.89 -6.59
CA GLN A 106 15.49 1.17 -5.50
C GLN A 106 15.29 0.26 -4.28
N ILE A 107 14.19 -0.49 -4.24
CA ILE A 107 13.82 -1.36 -3.13
C ILE A 107 14.46 -2.73 -3.31
N ALA A 108 15.07 -3.29 -2.26
CA ALA A 108 15.70 -4.60 -2.26
C ALA A 108 14.73 -5.70 -2.70
N ASP A 109 15.20 -6.62 -3.53
CA ASP A 109 14.42 -7.82 -3.86
C ASP A 109 14.44 -8.76 -2.65
N ILE A 110 13.27 -9.10 -2.11
CA ILE A 110 13.13 -10.08 -1.02
C ILE A 110 12.73 -11.40 -1.65
N HIS A 111 13.49 -12.46 -1.36
CA HIS A 111 13.09 -13.80 -1.76
C HIS A 111 11.86 -14.21 -0.94
N PHE A 112 10.74 -14.45 -1.63
CA PHE A 112 9.50 -14.90 -1.03
C PHE A 112 8.81 -15.86 -2.00
N LYS A 113 8.32 -16.99 -1.49
CA LYS A 113 7.56 -17.96 -2.26
C LYS A 113 6.10 -17.89 -1.81
N MET A 114 5.24 -17.35 -2.68
CA MET A 114 3.79 -17.56 -2.54
C MET A 114 3.43 -18.98 -2.94
N HIS A 115 2.42 -19.55 -2.29
CA HIS A 115 1.79 -20.77 -2.76
C HIS A 115 1.26 -20.56 -4.18
N ASP A 116 1.58 -21.49 -5.08
CA ASP A 116 1.07 -21.47 -6.44
C ASP A 116 -0.40 -21.92 -6.46
N SER A 117 -1.16 -21.38 -7.42
CA SER A 117 -2.53 -21.79 -7.68
C SER A 117 -2.69 -23.30 -7.93
N ASN A 118 -1.72 -23.99 -8.53
CA ASN A 118 -1.80 -25.45 -8.69
C ASN A 118 -1.51 -26.18 -7.38
N GLU A 119 -0.55 -25.71 -6.59
CA GLU A 119 -0.31 -26.22 -5.22
C GLU A 119 -1.62 -26.13 -4.39
N VAL A 120 -2.33 -24.99 -4.45
CA VAL A 120 -3.62 -24.81 -3.75
C VAL A 120 -4.71 -25.70 -4.35
N LYS A 121 -4.81 -25.86 -5.67
CA LYS A 121 -5.83 -26.74 -6.28
C LYS A 121 -5.67 -28.21 -5.88
N GLN A 122 -4.44 -28.66 -5.62
CA GLN A 122 -4.19 -30.04 -5.20
C GLN A 122 -4.74 -30.34 -3.80
N THR A 123 -5.05 -29.32 -2.99
CA THR A 123 -5.68 -29.53 -1.68
C THR A 123 -7.20 -29.71 -1.76
N ILE A 124 -7.82 -29.29 -2.87
CA ILE A 124 -9.27 -29.36 -3.10
C ILE A 124 -9.64 -30.73 -3.68
N ARG A 125 -10.63 -31.40 -3.10
CA ARG A 125 -11.13 -32.71 -3.54
C ARG A 125 -12.43 -32.59 -4.31
N LEU A 126 -12.67 -33.57 -5.17
CA LEU A 126 -13.95 -33.69 -5.86
C LEU A 126 -15.08 -33.89 -4.83
N GLY A 127 -16.09 -33.04 -4.87
CA GLY A 127 -17.22 -33.05 -3.93
C GLY A 127 -17.11 -31.99 -2.81
N ASP A 128 -15.98 -31.27 -2.72
CA ASP A 128 -15.84 -30.15 -1.79
C ASP A 128 -16.75 -28.98 -2.19
N TRP A 129 -17.34 -28.32 -1.19
CA TRP A 129 -18.02 -27.05 -1.37
C TRP A 129 -17.03 -25.91 -1.19
N SER A 130 -16.96 -25.01 -2.15
CA SER A 130 -16.07 -23.84 -2.10
C SER A 130 -16.85 -22.53 -2.05
N THR A 131 -16.32 -21.54 -1.33
CA THR A 131 -16.78 -20.16 -1.39
C THR A 131 -15.60 -19.23 -1.70
N SER A 132 -15.89 -18.04 -2.21
CA SER A 132 -14.89 -17.02 -2.50
C SER A 132 -15.15 -15.78 -1.65
N LEU A 133 -14.13 -15.33 -0.92
CA LEU A 133 -14.16 -14.08 -0.16
C LEU A 133 -13.14 -13.10 -0.74
N ASP A 134 -13.60 -11.91 -1.16
CA ASP A 134 -12.71 -10.83 -1.59
C ASP A 134 -12.59 -9.78 -0.48
N ILE A 135 -11.36 -9.52 -0.04
CA ILE A 135 -11.09 -8.58 1.05
C ILE A 135 -10.86 -7.18 0.46
N SER A 136 -11.88 -6.34 0.56
CA SER A 136 -11.78 -4.95 0.11
C SER A 136 -10.82 -4.14 0.99
N SER A 137 -9.94 -3.36 0.36
CA SER A 137 -8.99 -2.49 1.05
C SER A 137 -8.05 -3.21 2.03
N ALA A 138 -7.77 -4.49 1.79
CA ALA A 138 -6.99 -5.35 2.69
C ALA A 138 -5.62 -4.77 3.09
N PHE A 139 -4.96 -4.05 2.17
CA PHE A 139 -3.67 -3.42 2.44
C PHE A 139 -3.74 -2.22 3.39
N TYR A 140 -4.92 -1.63 3.60
CA TYR A 140 -5.08 -0.50 4.53
C TYR A 140 -4.97 -0.91 6.01
N HIS A 141 -4.95 -2.22 6.29
CA HIS A 141 -4.64 -2.76 7.62
C HIS A 141 -3.14 -2.86 7.89
N LEU A 142 -2.29 -2.67 6.88
CA LEU A 142 -0.83 -2.65 7.00
C LEU A 142 -0.37 -1.21 6.94
N ILE A 143 0.56 -0.80 7.80
CA ILE A 143 1.11 0.55 7.83
C ILE A 143 2.59 0.58 7.49
N PHE A 144 3.06 1.69 6.92
CA PHE A 144 4.47 1.97 6.77
C PHE A 144 5.03 2.59 8.05
N GLN A 145 6.27 2.23 8.37
CA GLN A 145 7.07 2.93 9.36
C GLN A 145 7.25 4.40 9.00
N THR A 146 7.38 5.26 10.02
CA THR A 146 7.47 6.71 9.84
C THR A 146 8.66 7.08 8.96
N GLU A 147 9.75 6.32 9.05
CA GLU A 147 10.99 6.46 8.29
C GLU A 147 10.78 6.20 6.79
N SER A 148 9.79 5.38 6.43
CA SER A 148 9.46 5.03 5.05
C SER A 148 8.47 5.99 4.39
N GLN A 149 7.66 6.69 5.18
CA GLN A 149 6.63 7.59 4.67
C GLN A 149 7.18 8.75 3.80
N PRO A 150 8.34 9.37 4.10
CA PRO A 150 9.00 10.36 3.22
C PRO A 150 9.23 9.95 1.76
N TYR A 151 9.18 8.64 1.45
CA TYR A 151 9.42 8.10 0.12
C TYR A 151 8.14 7.81 -0.67
N LEU A 152 6.98 7.86 0.00
CA LEU A 152 5.67 7.50 -0.53
C LEU A 152 4.80 8.73 -0.75
N VAL A 153 5.45 9.86 -1.00
CA VAL A 153 4.79 11.17 -1.12
C VAL A 153 4.21 11.32 -2.52
N PHE A 154 3.04 11.92 -2.61
CA PHE A 154 2.44 12.42 -3.84
C PHE A 154 1.88 13.82 -3.60
N GLU A 155 1.64 14.54 -4.69
CA GLU A 155 1.16 15.92 -4.65
C GLU A 155 -0.16 16.05 -5.38
N PHE A 156 -1.09 16.81 -4.79
CA PHE A 156 -2.33 17.19 -5.43
C PHE A 156 -2.71 18.62 -5.06
N GLN A 157 -2.90 19.46 -6.08
CA GLN A 157 -3.27 20.88 -5.91
C GLN A 157 -2.36 21.61 -4.92
N ASN A 158 -1.03 21.43 -5.05
CA ASN A 158 0.01 21.97 -4.18
C ASN A 158 0.00 21.47 -2.72
N ASN A 159 -0.81 20.46 -2.41
CA ASN A 159 -0.80 19.81 -1.10
C ASN A 159 -0.02 18.50 -1.22
N ASN A 160 0.95 18.30 -0.32
CA ASN A 160 1.73 17.08 -0.25
C ASN A 160 1.12 16.14 0.77
N GLN A 161 0.91 14.88 0.39
CA GLN A 161 0.49 13.82 1.28
C GLN A 161 1.40 12.62 1.11
N THR A 162 1.52 11.83 2.17
CA THR A 162 2.20 10.54 2.15
C THR A 162 1.25 9.41 2.48
N SER A 163 1.48 8.24 1.89
CA SER A 163 0.83 7.00 2.29
C SER A 163 1.35 6.54 3.65
N ARG A 164 0.44 6.51 4.63
CA ARG A 164 0.69 5.91 5.94
C ARG A 164 0.36 4.42 5.94
N ALA A 165 -0.72 4.04 5.27
CA ALA A 165 -1.08 2.64 5.07
C ALA A 165 -0.54 2.10 3.74
N MET A 166 -0.34 0.79 3.68
CA MET A 166 0.18 0.10 2.52
C MET A 166 -0.80 0.19 1.36
N ARG A 167 -0.25 0.34 0.15
CA ARG A 167 -1.00 0.24 -1.10
C ARG A 167 -0.40 -0.86 -1.95
N PHE A 168 -1.19 -1.43 -2.84
CA PHE A 168 -0.77 -2.53 -3.71
C PHE A 168 0.46 -2.20 -4.59
N GLU A 169 0.78 -0.93 -4.78
CA GLU A 169 1.77 -0.48 -5.77
C GLU A 169 3.23 -0.64 -5.33
N THR A 170 3.52 -0.92 -4.06
CA THR A 170 4.90 -1.18 -3.62
C THR A 170 5.28 -2.64 -3.81
N GLN A 171 6.54 -2.87 -4.17
CA GLN A 171 7.05 -4.20 -4.52
C GLN A 171 6.79 -5.26 -3.44
N HIS A 172 6.89 -4.88 -2.16
CA HIS A 172 6.74 -5.83 -1.07
C HIS A 172 5.31 -6.01 -0.58
N SER A 173 4.34 -5.23 -1.05
CA SER A 173 2.97 -5.31 -0.54
C SER A 173 2.38 -6.72 -0.52
N PRO A 174 2.49 -7.54 -1.59
CA PRO A 174 1.99 -8.91 -1.57
C PRO A 174 2.68 -9.80 -0.52
N ILE A 175 3.98 -9.59 -0.28
CA ILE A 175 4.77 -10.36 0.68
C ILE A 175 4.26 -10.09 2.09
N PHE A 176 4.18 -8.81 2.48
CA PHE A 176 3.70 -8.42 3.80
C PHE A 176 2.27 -8.84 4.06
N PHE A 177 1.41 -8.73 3.05
CA PHE A 177 0.05 -9.20 3.16
C PHE A 177 -0.04 -10.70 3.35
N ALA A 178 0.70 -11.49 2.55
CA ALA A 178 0.73 -12.94 2.71
C ALA A 178 1.27 -13.35 4.09
N THR A 179 2.36 -12.73 4.57
CA THR A 179 2.89 -12.98 5.93
C THR A 179 1.88 -12.63 7.02
N ALA A 180 1.12 -11.53 6.88
CA ALA A 180 0.08 -11.17 7.84
C ALA A 180 -1.09 -12.17 7.86
N MET A 181 -1.43 -12.73 6.69
CA MET A 181 -2.56 -13.63 6.53
C MET A 181 -2.24 -15.09 6.84
N GLU A 182 -0.99 -15.52 6.73
CA GLU A 182 -0.56 -16.90 6.96
C GLU A 182 -1.06 -17.51 8.29
N PRO A 183 -0.86 -16.87 9.47
CA PRO A 183 -1.34 -17.45 10.73
C PRO A 183 -2.86 -17.45 10.86
N ILE A 184 -3.57 -16.60 10.11
CA ILE A 184 -5.04 -16.59 10.06
C ILE A 184 -5.52 -17.78 9.23
N MET A 185 -4.91 -18.01 8.06
CA MET A 185 -5.27 -19.12 7.19
C MET A 185 -4.96 -20.49 7.81
N GLN A 186 -3.96 -20.59 8.68
CA GLN A 186 -3.64 -21.83 9.41
C GLN A 186 -4.68 -22.20 10.49
N GLN A 187 -5.59 -21.29 10.85
CA GLN A 187 -6.64 -21.54 11.85
C GLN A 187 -7.98 -22.01 11.24
N ILE A 188 -8.08 -22.03 9.90
CA ILE A 188 -9.27 -22.38 9.14
C ILE A 188 -9.07 -23.77 8.52
#